data_AF-A0A5P9J840-F1
#
_entry.id   AF-A0A5P9J840-F1
#
_cell.length_a   1.000
_cell.length_b   1.000
_cell.length_c   1.000
_cell.angle_alpha   90.00
_cell.angle_beta   90.00
_cell.angle_gamma   90.00
#
_symmetry.space_group_name_H-M   'P 1'
#
loop_
_entity.id
_entity.type
_entity.pdbx_description
1 polymer ?
#
loop_
_entity_poly.entity_id
_entity_poly.type
_entity_poly.pdbx_seq_one_letter_code
_entity_poly.pdbx_strand_id
1 'polypeptide(L)'
;MKELLLFIGIFVLAGCQSARIHIVAPSFDKQQKQQLAQHFADQNLKVNFAQGVLAPSEFNEASITMSPTFADFKLLGLVKDALRSAGYYKVDELRFAQQQQFYYEGHIGVYLLLPKEQRLPLYVESEDCTPYRTLMLTPEGRWQLDDFVSKPLAGTWRRQGDRVVLTSDSGVDTHLHYERTTRITYRGERPAHVLKALPGTQGAFKCTFVAINMN
;
A
#
# COMPACT_ATOMS: atom_id res chain seq x y z
N MET A 1 -15.27 47.48 37.45
CA MET A 1 -14.25 46.61 36.81
C MET A 1 -14.31 45.20 37.41
N LYS A 2 -15.42 44.49 37.21
CA LYS A 2 -15.60 43.10 37.71
C LYS A 2 -16.47 42.25 36.78
N GLU A 3 -17.29 42.91 35.96
CA GLU A 3 -18.14 42.31 34.93
C GLU A 3 -17.39 41.91 33.63
N LEU A 4 -16.15 42.37 33.41
CA LEU A 4 -15.42 42.16 32.14
C LEU A 4 -14.57 40.87 32.11
N LEU A 5 -14.60 40.05 33.17
CA LEU A 5 -13.81 38.81 33.26
C LEU A 5 -14.60 37.55 32.91
N LEU A 6 -15.92 37.64 32.76
CA LEU A 6 -16.76 36.46 32.47
C LEU A 6 -16.89 36.14 30.97
N PHE A 7 -16.49 37.06 30.08
CA PHE A 7 -16.61 36.86 28.62
C PHE A 7 -15.39 36.19 27.96
N ILE A 8 -14.28 36.03 28.69
CA ILE A 8 -13.05 35.43 28.14
C ILE A 8 -13.02 33.89 28.30
N GLY A 9 -13.90 33.32 29.13
CA GLY A 9 -13.90 31.88 29.43
C GLY A 9 -14.60 30.97 28.42
N ILE A 10 -15.42 31.50 27.49
CA ILE A 10 -16.32 30.68 26.66
C ILE A 10 -15.76 30.41 25.25
N PHE A 11 -14.69 31.09 24.82
CA PHE A 11 -14.15 30.94 23.45
C PHE A 11 -13.17 29.76 23.24
N VAL A 12 -12.87 28.96 24.26
CA VAL A 12 -11.86 27.88 24.18
C VAL A 12 -12.46 26.50 23.81
N LEU A 13 -13.78 26.37 23.65
CA LEU A 13 -14.44 25.07 23.44
C LEU A 13 -14.86 24.77 21.98
N ALA A 14 -14.52 25.62 21.01
CA ALA A 14 -14.65 25.27 19.60
C ALA A 14 -13.44 24.43 19.13
N GLY A 15 -13.26 23.26 19.76
CA GLY A 15 -12.46 22.19 19.18
C GLY A 15 -13.20 21.67 17.95
N CYS A 16 -13.02 22.37 16.82
CA CYS A 16 -13.50 21.95 15.52
C CYS A 16 -12.87 20.57 15.26
N GLN A 17 -13.63 19.50 15.46
CA GLN A 17 -13.18 18.15 15.14
C GLN A 17 -13.15 18.05 13.62
N SER A 18 -12.06 18.52 13.02
CA SER A 18 -11.79 18.39 11.60
C SER A 18 -11.79 16.90 11.25
N ALA A 19 -12.35 16.56 10.09
CA ALA A 19 -12.42 15.18 9.65
C ALA A 19 -11.04 14.50 9.72
N ARG A 20 -11.00 13.25 10.18
CA ARG A 20 -9.75 12.50 10.36
C ARG A 20 -9.31 11.92 9.02
N ILE A 21 -8.08 12.27 8.60
CA ILE A 21 -7.47 11.75 7.38
C ILE A 21 -6.61 10.54 7.74
N HIS A 22 -6.92 9.40 7.14
CA HIS A 22 -6.17 8.15 7.29
C HIS A 22 -5.48 7.81 5.98
N ILE A 23 -4.15 7.64 6.02
CA ILE A 23 -3.34 7.31 4.86
C ILE A 23 -2.96 5.83 4.90
N VAL A 24 -3.33 5.10 3.86
CA VAL A 24 -2.89 3.73 3.58
C VAL A 24 -1.84 3.79 2.47
N ALA A 25 -0.58 3.70 2.86
CA ALA A 25 0.58 3.74 1.96
C ALA A 25 1.55 2.61 2.33
N PRO A 26 1.22 1.35 1.99
CA PRO A 26 1.93 0.18 2.51
C PRO A 26 3.36 0.09 1.96
N SER A 27 3.60 0.58 0.74
CA SER A 27 4.93 0.61 0.11
C SER A 27 5.83 1.75 0.61
N PHE A 28 5.34 2.66 1.46
CA PHE A 28 6.12 3.81 1.92
C PHE A 28 6.97 3.48 3.14
N ASP A 29 8.26 3.81 3.06
CA ASP A 29 9.17 3.80 4.20
C ASP A 29 8.92 5.01 5.15
N LYS A 30 9.71 5.09 6.23
CA LYS A 30 9.57 6.16 7.23
C LYS A 30 9.83 7.55 6.67
N GLN A 31 10.82 7.69 5.78
CA GLN A 31 11.18 8.98 5.20
C GLN A 31 10.10 9.45 4.22
N GLN A 32 9.61 8.54 3.37
CA GLN A 32 8.50 8.81 2.44
C GLN A 32 7.23 9.20 3.19
N LYS A 33 6.90 8.50 4.29
CA LYS A 33 5.77 8.87 5.15
C LYS A 33 5.93 10.26 5.77
N GLN A 34 7.13 10.61 6.22
CA GLN A 34 7.40 11.92 6.80
C GLN A 34 7.30 13.04 5.75
N GLN A 35 7.85 12.82 4.56
CA GLN A 35 7.73 13.76 3.44
C GLN A 35 6.26 13.96 3.03
N LEU A 36 5.50 12.87 2.91
CA LEU A 36 4.07 12.94 2.62
C LEU A 36 3.32 13.71 3.72
N ALA A 37 3.60 13.44 4.99
CA ALA A 37 2.96 14.15 6.10
C ALA A 37 3.23 15.67 6.04
N GLN A 38 4.41 16.09 5.56
CA GLN A 38 4.72 17.50 5.39
C GLN A 38 3.83 18.16 4.34
N HIS A 39 3.58 17.51 3.20
CA HIS A 39 2.67 18.03 2.17
C HIS A 39 1.24 18.27 2.70
N PHE A 40 0.76 17.42 3.61
CA PHE A 40 -0.52 17.63 4.29
C PHE A 40 -0.44 18.73 5.36
N ALA A 41 0.65 18.79 6.11
CA ALA A 41 0.88 19.83 7.13
C ALA A 41 0.92 21.24 6.53
N ASP A 42 1.49 21.40 5.33
CA ASP A 42 1.52 22.68 4.60
C ASP A 42 0.10 23.19 4.24
N GLN A 43 -0.88 22.28 4.18
CA GLN A 43 -2.31 22.59 4.02
C GLN A 43 -3.06 22.71 5.36
N ASN A 44 -2.33 22.78 6.48
CA ASN A 44 -2.86 22.72 7.85
C ASN A 44 -3.66 21.44 8.16
N LEU A 45 -3.35 20.33 7.48
CA LEU A 45 -4.00 19.04 7.70
C LEU A 45 -3.14 18.12 8.57
N LYS A 46 -3.80 17.35 9.43
CA LYS A 46 -3.17 16.28 10.22
C LYS A 46 -3.61 14.93 9.67
N VAL A 47 -2.66 14.00 9.55
CA VAL A 47 -2.88 12.68 8.97
C VAL A 47 -2.42 11.57 9.91
N ASN A 48 -3.09 10.42 9.86
CA ASN A 48 -2.68 9.21 10.54
C ASN A 48 -2.35 8.13 9.50
N PHE A 49 -1.17 7.51 9.61
CA PHE A 49 -0.84 6.37 8.76
C PHE A 49 -1.45 5.10 9.32
N ALA A 50 -2.37 4.49 8.57
CA ALA A 50 -2.96 3.22 8.94
C ALA A 50 -2.02 2.06 8.59
N GLN A 51 -1.96 1.06 9.47
CA GLN A 51 -1.19 -0.17 9.28
C GLN A 51 -2.14 -1.36 9.19
N GLY A 52 -1.78 -2.38 8.40
CA GLY A 52 -2.56 -3.61 8.26
C GLY A 52 -3.92 -3.45 7.56
N VAL A 53 -4.16 -2.31 6.90
CA VAL A 53 -5.37 -2.10 6.10
C VAL A 53 -5.09 -2.57 4.68
N LEU A 54 -5.85 -3.60 4.25
CA LEU A 54 -5.80 -4.09 2.88
C LEU A 54 -6.56 -3.14 1.96
N ALA A 55 -5.88 -2.68 0.91
CA ALA A 55 -6.51 -1.88 -0.13
C ALA A 55 -7.21 -2.80 -1.16
N PRO A 56 -8.45 -2.50 -1.56
CA PRO A 56 -9.11 -3.23 -2.65
C PRO A 56 -8.31 -3.18 -3.95
N SER A 57 -8.32 -4.29 -4.68
CA SER A 57 -7.47 -4.51 -5.86
C SER A 57 -7.77 -3.52 -7.01
N GLU A 58 -9.01 -3.04 -7.06
CA GLU A 58 -9.56 -2.17 -8.09
C GLU A 58 -9.13 -0.70 -7.94
N PHE A 59 -8.63 -0.29 -6.76
CA PHE A 59 -8.24 1.10 -6.51
C PHE A 59 -7.12 1.53 -7.44
N ASN A 60 -7.06 2.80 -7.85
CA ASN A 60 -5.91 3.30 -8.63
C ASN A 60 -4.76 3.72 -7.70
N GLU A 61 -3.66 4.22 -8.29
CA GLU A 61 -2.43 4.58 -7.55
C GLU A 61 -2.69 5.57 -6.41
N ALA A 62 -3.53 6.57 -6.68
CA ALA A 62 -4.01 7.49 -5.67
C ALA A 62 -5.54 7.49 -5.68
N SER A 63 -6.14 7.18 -4.53
CA SER A 63 -7.59 7.19 -4.35
C SER A 63 -7.94 7.85 -3.02
N ILE A 64 -8.97 8.68 -3.02
CA ILE A 64 -9.59 9.24 -1.83
C ILE A 64 -10.91 8.50 -1.62
N THR A 65 -11.11 7.97 -0.42
CA THR A 65 -12.32 7.25 -0.03
C THR A 65 -13.08 8.02 1.03
N MET A 66 -14.40 8.12 0.88
CA MET A 66 -15.24 8.87 1.81
C MET A 66 -16.64 8.28 1.94
N SER A 67 -17.36 8.64 3.00
CA SER A 67 -18.79 8.34 3.15
C SER A 67 -19.60 8.91 1.96
N PRO A 68 -20.69 8.25 1.53
CA PRO A 68 -21.61 8.81 0.53
C PRO A 68 -22.15 10.19 0.92
N THR A 69 -22.35 10.41 2.22
CA THR A 69 -22.87 11.67 2.80
C THR A 69 -21.79 12.70 3.09
N PHE A 70 -20.52 12.44 2.74
CA PHE A 70 -19.43 13.39 2.99
C PHE A 70 -19.64 14.70 2.21
N ALA A 71 -19.72 15.80 2.94
CA ALA A 71 -20.10 17.12 2.43
C ALA A 71 -19.05 18.23 2.64
N ASP A 72 -17.90 17.93 3.27
CA ASP A 72 -16.83 18.93 3.48
C ASP A 72 -15.93 19.04 2.23
N PHE A 73 -16.47 19.71 1.20
CA PHE A 73 -15.77 19.92 -0.07
C PHE A 73 -14.51 20.78 0.06
N LYS A 74 -14.45 21.65 1.07
CA LYS A 74 -13.27 22.47 1.34
C LYS A 74 -12.12 21.58 1.80
N LEU A 75 -12.37 20.70 2.77
CA LEU A 75 -11.38 19.73 3.22
C LEU A 75 -10.94 18.80 2.08
N LEU A 76 -11.88 18.32 1.26
CA LEU A 76 -11.56 17.49 0.10
C LEU A 76 -10.63 18.22 -0.88
N GLY A 77 -10.87 19.50 -1.14
CA GLY A 77 -9.98 20.35 -1.93
C GLY A 77 -8.56 20.40 -1.36
N LEU A 78 -8.43 20.66 -0.06
CA LEU A 78 -7.13 20.72 0.63
C LEU A 78 -6.38 19.37 0.57
N VAL A 79 -7.09 18.24 0.72
CA VAL A 79 -6.50 16.90 0.58
C VAL A 79 -5.97 16.69 -0.84
N LYS A 80 -6.72 17.09 -1.87
CA LYS A 80 -6.30 16.98 -3.27
C LYS A 80 -5.10 17.86 -3.57
N ASP A 81 -5.03 19.06 -3.00
CA ASP A 81 -3.90 19.96 -3.19
C ASP A 81 -2.63 19.45 -2.48
N ALA A 82 -2.77 18.88 -1.27
CA ALA A 82 -1.66 18.19 -0.60
C ALA A 82 -1.13 17.03 -1.47
N LEU A 83 -2.02 16.18 -2.00
CA LEU A 83 -1.66 15.08 -2.89
C LEU A 83 -0.98 15.55 -4.18
N ARG A 84 -1.50 16.62 -4.79
CA ARG A 84 -0.89 17.23 -5.98
C ARG A 84 0.51 17.74 -5.71
N SER A 85 0.72 18.39 -4.55
CA SER A 85 2.04 18.88 -4.13
C SER A 85 3.04 17.75 -3.90
N ALA A 86 2.55 16.55 -3.55
CA ALA A 86 3.33 15.32 -3.45
C ALA A 86 3.49 14.57 -4.79
N GLY A 87 3.02 15.14 -5.91
CA GLY A 87 3.16 14.55 -7.25
C GLY A 87 1.99 13.68 -7.73
N TYR A 88 0.89 13.58 -6.97
CA TYR A 88 -0.29 12.81 -7.35
C TYR A 88 -1.32 13.68 -8.06
N TYR A 89 -1.24 13.73 -9.39
CA TYR A 89 -2.12 14.57 -10.22
C TYR A 89 -3.44 13.90 -10.62
N LYS A 90 -3.47 12.56 -10.65
CA LYS A 90 -4.66 11.75 -10.95
C LYS A 90 -5.08 11.04 -9.68
N VAL A 91 -6.16 11.52 -9.06
CA VAL A 91 -6.68 10.99 -7.80
C VAL A 91 -8.15 10.65 -8.00
N ASP A 92 -8.51 9.38 -7.78
CA ASP A 92 -9.89 8.95 -7.84
C ASP A 92 -10.63 9.37 -6.57
N GLU A 93 -11.87 9.83 -6.72
CA GLU A 93 -12.77 10.11 -5.59
C GLU A 93 -13.81 9.00 -5.51
N LEU A 94 -13.66 8.13 -4.52
CA LEU A 94 -14.50 6.96 -4.31
C LEU A 94 -15.45 7.21 -3.13
N ARG A 95 -16.74 7.38 -3.43
CA ARG A 95 -17.80 7.48 -2.43
C ARG A 95 -18.36 6.09 -2.16
N PHE A 96 -18.06 5.54 -0.99
CA PHE A 96 -18.34 4.14 -0.67
C PHE A 96 -19.80 3.92 -0.28
N ALA A 97 -20.62 3.37 -1.17
CA ALA A 97 -21.93 2.78 -0.84
C ALA A 97 -21.93 1.23 -0.90
N GLN A 98 -20.82 0.59 -1.29
CA GLN A 98 -20.81 -0.84 -1.60
C GLN A 98 -19.88 -1.65 -0.70
N GLN A 99 -20.51 -2.57 0.03
CA GLN A 99 -20.00 -3.78 0.67
C GLN A 99 -18.96 -3.61 1.80
N GLN A 100 -19.48 -3.52 3.02
CA GLN A 100 -18.85 -3.91 4.30
C GLN A 100 -17.74 -3.05 4.92
N GLN A 101 -17.35 -1.91 4.34
CA GLN A 101 -16.53 -0.92 5.06
C GLN A 101 -17.21 0.45 5.04
N PHE A 102 -18.05 0.72 6.04
CA PHE A 102 -18.58 2.06 6.25
C PHE A 102 -17.44 2.96 6.74
N TYR A 103 -16.99 3.86 5.87
CA TYR A 103 -16.24 5.02 6.34
C TYR A 103 -17.19 5.89 7.16
N TYR A 104 -16.94 6.01 8.46
CA TYR A 104 -17.73 6.85 9.36
C TYR A 104 -17.76 8.30 8.85
N GLU A 105 -18.87 8.99 9.09
CA GLU A 105 -18.97 10.42 8.79
C GLU A 105 -17.83 11.20 9.48
N GLY A 106 -17.22 12.13 8.74
CA GLY A 106 -16.04 12.86 9.25
C GLY A 106 -14.72 12.10 9.13
N HIS A 107 -14.62 11.08 8.28
CA HIS A 107 -13.35 10.41 7.97
C HIS A 107 -13.07 10.42 6.46
N ILE A 108 -11.79 10.62 6.11
CA ILE A 108 -11.29 10.51 4.74
C ILE A 108 -10.18 9.45 4.73
N GLY A 109 -10.30 8.47 3.84
CA GLY A 109 -9.23 7.54 3.52
C GLY A 109 -8.45 8.02 2.32
N VAL A 110 -7.14 7.90 2.36
CA VAL A 110 -6.24 8.20 1.25
C VAL A 110 -5.39 6.96 1.01
N TYR A 111 -5.55 6.35 -0.16
CA TYR A 111 -4.81 5.17 -0.56
C TYR A 111 -3.76 5.56 -1.58
N LEU A 112 -2.49 5.32 -1.23
CA LEU A 112 -1.35 5.53 -2.11
C LEU A 112 -0.69 4.18 -2.35
N LEU A 113 -1.01 3.61 -3.51
CA LEU A 113 -0.61 2.29 -3.93
C LEU A 113 0.40 2.41 -5.06
N LEU A 114 1.22 1.38 -5.24
CA LEU A 114 2.02 1.26 -6.45
C LEU A 114 1.10 1.21 -7.69
N PRO A 115 1.59 1.51 -8.90
CA PRO A 115 0.89 1.21 -10.16
C PRO A 115 0.33 -0.21 -10.16
N LYS A 116 -0.85 -0.44 -10.74
CA LYS A 116 -1.50 -1.77 -10.75
C LYS A 116 -0.56 -2.85 -11.31
N GLU A 117 0.26 -2.49 -12.28
CA GLU A 117 1.27 -3.33 -12.91
C GLU A 117 2.46 -3.67 -11.97
N GLN A 118 2.67 -2.83 -10.96
CA GLN A 118 3.71 -2.93 -9.93
C GLN A 118 3.21 -3.56 -8.63
N ARG A 119 1.89 -3.55 -8.38
CA ARG A 119 1.29 -4.19 -7.21
C ARG A 119 1.45 -5.69 -7.29
N LEU A 120 2.10 -6.22 -6.28
CA LEU A 120 2.24 -7.64 -6.04
C LEU A 120 1.82 -7.86 -4.59
N PRO A 121 0.64 -8.42 -4.32
CA PRO A 121 0.52 -9.43 -3.29
C PRO A 121 0.69 -10.76 -4.00
N LEU A 122 1.92 -11.24 -4.02
CA LEU A 122 2.26 -12.51 -4.64
C LEU A 122 2.54 -13.51 -3.54
N TYR A 123 1.62 -14.46 -3.38
CA TYR A 123 2.00 -15.79 -2.96
C TYR A 123 2.35 -16.56 -4.23
N VAL A 124 3.63 -16.84 -4.42
CA VAL A 124 4.15 -17.56 -5.58
C VAL A 124 4.78 -18.88 -5.14
N GLU A 125 4.69 -19.87 -6.01
CA GLU A 125 5.11 -21.23 -5.78
C GLU A 125 6.28 -21.57 -6.72
N SER A 126 7.28 -22.31 -6.24
CA SER A 126 8.41 -22.69 -7.08
C SER A 126 8.03 -23.78 -8.09
N GLU A 127 8.34 -23.60 -9.37
CA GLU A 127 8.12 -24.63 -10.41
C GLU A 127 9.30 -25.61 -10.54
N ASP A 128 10.52 -25.16 -10.26
CA ASP A 128 11.78 -25.84 -10.66
C ASP A 128 12.76 -26.07 -9.49
N CYS A 129 12.25 -26.09 -8.27
CA CYS A 129 13.06 -26.25 -7.07
C CYS A 129 12.73 -27.49 -6.25
N THR A 130 13.79 -28.07 -5.67
CA THR A 130 13.72 -29.11 -4.64
C THR A 130 14.56 -28.66 -3.44
N PRO A 131 14.00 -28.61 -2.22
CA PRO A 131 12.59 -28.78 -1.90
C PRO A 131 11.69 -27.74 -2.59
N TYR A 132 10.40 -28.05 -2.66
CA TYR A 132 9.34 -27.13 -3.06
C TYR A 132 9.34 -25.91 -2.13
N ARG A 133 9.14 -24.71 -2.70
CA ARG A 133 9.19 -23.45 -1.95
C ARG A 133 8.02 -22.55 -2.28
N THR A 134 7.64 -21.74 -1.31
CA THR A 134 6.65 -20.67 -1.48
C THR A 134 7.28 -19.35 -1.07
N LEU A 135 7.03 -18.31 -1.84
CA LEU A 135 7.48 -16.96 -1.55
C LEU A 135 6.26 -16.05 -1.46
N MET A 136 6.07 -15.46 -0.30
CA MET A 136 5.03 -14.49 -0.02
C MET A 136 5.63 -13.08 -0.02
N LEU A 137 5.08 -12.18 -0.83
CA LEU A 137 5.38 -10.75 -0.85
C LEU A 137 4.17 -9.98 -0.32
N THR A 138 4.30 -9.36 0.86
CA THR A 138 3.21 -8.58 1.46
C THR A 138 3.20 -7.14 0.92
N PRO A 139 2.03 -6.47 0.86
CA PRO A 139 1.94 -5.09 0.42
C PRO A 139 2.83 -4.11 1.20
N GLU A 140 3.12 -4.41 2.47
CA GLU A 140 3.93 -3.59 3.38
C GLU A 140 5.44 -3.69 3.10
N GLY A 141 5.83 -4.37 2.02
CA GLY A 141 7.22 -4.53 1.66
C GLY A 141 7.95 -5.58 2.50
N ARG A 142 7.24 -6.55 3.10
CA ARG A 142 7.85 -7.71 3.76
C ARG A 142 7.74 -8.95 2.88
N TRP A 143 8.74 -9.82 2.93
CA TRP A 143 8.67 -11.12 2.27
C TRP A 143 8.97 -12.25 3.24
N GLN A 144 8.43 -13.43 2.93
CA GLN A 144 8.73 -14.67 3.61
C GLN A 144 8.87 -15.79 2.58
N LEU A 145 9.93 -16.61 2.71
CA LEU A 145 10.13 -17.82 1.93
C LEU A 145 10.06 -19.04 2.86
N ASP A 146 9.20 -19.99 2.49
CA ASP A 146 9.05 -21.27 3.16
C ASP A 146 9.49 -22.39 2.22
N ASP A 147 10.25 -23.35 2.71
CA ASP A 147 10.65 -24.57 1.99
C ASP A 147 10.13 -25.85 2.66
N PHE A 148 9.30 -25.70 3.72
CA PHE A 148 8.67 -26.74 4.53
C PHE A 148 9.64 -27.74 5.17
N VAL A 149 10.95 -27.45 5.17
CA VAL A 149 12.00 -28.32 5.69
C VAL A 149 12.87 -27.56 6.69
N SER A 150 13.22 -26.32 6.36
CA SER A 150 14.10 -25.42 7.10
C SER A 150 13.30 -24.33 7.80
N LYS A 151 13.98 -23.52 8.63
CA LYS A 151 13.37 -22.31 9.18
C LYS A 151 13.04 -21.33 8.04
N PRO A 152 11.84 -20.72 8.02
CA PRO A 152 11.48 -19.71 7.03
C PRO A 152 12.49 -18.56 6.98
N LEU A 153 12.79 -18.11 5.76
CA LEU A 153 13.58 -16.91 5.51
C LEU A 153 12.63 -15.71 5.39
N ALA A 154 13.09 -14.54 5.82
CA ALA A 154 12.29 -13.33 5.73
C ALA A 154 13.16 -12.08 5.51
N GLY A 155 12.49 -11.00 5.13
CA GLY A 155 13.15 -9.74 4.87
C GLY A 155 12.21 -8.67 4.34
N THR A 156 12.79 -7.61 3.76
CA THR A 156 12.07 -6.56 3.06
C THR A 156 12.18 -6.71 1.56
N TRP A 157 11.17 -6.29 0.81
CA TRP A 157 11.22 -6.27 -0.64
C TRP A 157 10.84 -4.92 -1.20
N ARG A 158 11.37 -4.66 -2.39
CA ARG A 158 11.00 -3.52 -3.23
C ARG A 158 10.99 -3.95 -4.68
N ARG A 159 10.22 -3.25 -5.51
CA ARG A 159 10.20 -3.47 -6.96
C ARG A 159 10.51 -2.17 -7.70
N GLN A 160 11.35 -2.29 -8.72
CA GLN A 160 11.76 -1.21 -9.62
C GLN A 160 11.57 -1.72 -11.05
N GLY A 161 10.42 -1.40 -11.65
CA GLY A 161 10.06 -1.90 -12.98
C GLY A 161 9.85 -3.42 -12.99
N ASP A 162 10.69 -4.13 -13.74
CA ASP A 162 10.75 -5.59 -13.81
C ASP A 162 11.69 -6.21 -12.77
N ARG A 163 12.45 -5.42 -12.01
CA ARG A 163 13.36 -5.93 -10.99
C ARG A 163 12.69 -5.97 -9.62
N VAL A 164 12.65 -7.14 -9.00
CA VAL A 164 12.27 -7.32 -7.60
C VAL A 164 13.54 -7.54 -6.77
N VAL A 165 13.72 -6.73 -5.74
CA VAL A 165 14.86 -6.82 -4.81
C VAL A 165 14.32 -7.31 -3.48
N LEU A 166 14.84 -8.46 -3.03
CA LEU A 166 14.58 -9.04 -1.72
C LEU A 166 15.83 -8.80 -0.86
N THR A 167 15.71 -8.02 0.20
CA THR A 167 16.77 -7.82 1.19
C THR A 167 16.44 -8.67 2.41
N SER A 168 17.27 -9.67 2.74
CA SER A 168 17.05 -10.51 3.92
C SER A 168 17.18 -9.71 5.21
N ASP A 169 16.63 -10.25 6.31
CA ASP A 169 16.84 -9.66 7.65
C ASP A 169 18.34 -9.66 8.07
N SER A 170 19.19 -10.44 7.39
CA SER A 170 20.66 -10.39 7.52
C SER A 170 21.35 -9.36 6.60
N GLY A 171 20.58 -8.60 5.81
CA GLY A 171 21.09 -7.53 4.94
C GLY A 171 21.62 -7.99 3.58
N VAL A 172 21.33 -9.23 3.15
CA VAL A 172 21.77 -9.77 1.86
C VAL A 172 20.70 -9.49 0.80
N ASP A 173 21.11 -8.85 -0.30
CA ASP A 173 20.24 -8.58 -1.43
C ASP A 173 20.18 -9.76 -2.40
N THR A 174 18.96 -10.10 -2.81
CA THR A 174 18.65 -11.02 -3.90
C THR A 174 17.83 -10.31 -4.95
N HIS A 175 18.12 -10.56 -6.22
CA HIS A 175 17.44 -9.89 -7.33
C HIS A 175 16.72 -10.90 -8.22
N LEU A 176 15.42 -10.69 -8.40
CA LEU A 176 14.56 -11.47 -9.28
C LEU A 176 14.05 -10.59 -10.42
N HIS A 177 13.90 -11.17 -11.60
CA HIS A 177 13.21 -10.57 -12.73
C HIS A 177 11.73 -10.97 -12.69
N TYR A 178 10.86 -9.98 -12.75
CA TYR A 178 9.41 -10.11 -12.80
C TYR A 178 8.92 -9.99 -14.23
N GLU A 179 8.07 -10.93 -14.63
CA GLU A 179 7.35 -10.88 -15.89
C GLU A 179 5.87 -11.27 -15.70
N ARG A 180 5.02 -10.75 -16.60
CA ARG A 180 3.66 -11.27 -16.80
C ARG A 180 3.68 -12.16 -18.03
N THR A 181 3.09 -13.34 -17.91
CA THR A 181 3.02 -14.35 -18.96
C THR A 181 1.67 -15.07 -18.91
N THR A 182 1.47 -16.04 -19.78
CA THR A 182 0.45 -17.07 -19.62
C THR A 182 1.07 -18.41 -19.21
N ARG A 183 0.27 -19.26 -18.57
CA ARG A 183 0.56 -20.67 -18.27
C ARG A 183 -0.61 -21.53 -18.74
N ILE A 184 -0.30 -22.68 -19.33
CA ILE A 184 -1.33 -23.66 -19.71
C ILE A 184 -1.76 -24.39 -18.44
N THR A 185 -3.07 -24.41 -18.20
CA THR A 185 -3.70 -25.13 -17.09
C THR A 185 -4.76 -26.09 -17.62
N TYR A 186 -5.36 -26.89 -16.74
CA TYR A 186 -6.53 -27.72 -17.10
C TYR A 186 -7.76 -26.89 -17.54
N ARG A 187 -7.78 -25.57 -17.28
CA ARG A 187 -8.83 -24.65 -17.75
C ARG A 187 -8.42 -23.85 -18.99
N GLY A 188 -7.34 -24.25 -19.66
CA GLY A 188 -6.73 -23.54 -20.77
C GLY A 188 -5.65 -22.55 -20.31
N GLU A 189 -5.25 -21.63 -21.19
CA GLU A 189 -4.28 -20.59 -20.87
C GLU A 189 -4.82 -19.65 -19.79
N ARG A 190 -3.97 -19.35 -18.81
CA ARG A 190 -4.28 -18.45 -17.70
C ARG A 190 -3.17 -17.43 -17.51
N PRO A 191 -3.49 -16.16 -17.18
CA PRO A 191 -2.50 -15.18 -16.81
C PRO A 191 -1.68 -15.65 -15.61
N ALA A 192 -0.38 -15.39 -15.63
CA ALA A 192 0.52 -15.74 -14.55
C ALA A 192 1.55 -14.62 -14.30
N HIS A 193 1.93 -14.51 -13.03
CA HIS A 193 3.05 -13.70 -12.56
C HIS A 193 4.23 -14.63 -12.33
N VAL A 194 5.40 -14.26 -12.84
CA VAL A 194 6.60 -15.07 -12.71
C VAL A 194 7.73 -14.22 -12.15
N LEU A 195 8.47 -14.78 -11.18
CA LEU A 195 9.72 -14.25 -10.66
C LEU A 195 10.84 -15.24 -10.97
N LYS A 196 11.79 -14.82 -11.81
CA LYS A 196 12.97 -15.61 -12.19
C LYS A 196 14.20 -15.09 -11.48
N ALA A 197 15.03 -16.01 -10.99
CA ALA A 197 16.36 -15.69 -10.50
C ALA A 197 17.22 -14.99 -11.57
N LEU A 198 17.82 -13.83 -11.24
CA LEU A 198 18.82 -13.23 -12.12
C LEU A 198 20.16 -13.99 -12.04
N PRO A 199 21.03 -13.89 -13.08
CA PRO A 199 22.36 -14.49 -13.04
C PRO A 199 23.14 -14.07 -11.77
N GLY A 200 23.73 -15.05 -11.07
CA GLY A 200 24.44 -14.82 -9.81
C GLY A 200 23.58 -14.95 -8.55
N THR A 201 22.26 -15.12 -8.67
CA THR A 201 21.38 -15.46 -7.54
C THR A 201 21.77 -16.83 -6.98
N GLN A 202 22.01 -16.90 -5.67
CA GLN A 202 22.45 -18.11 -4.96
C GLN A 202 21.36 -18.64 -4.03
N GLY A 203 21.52 -19.91 -3.65
CA GLY A 203 20.73 -20.52 -2.57
C GLY A 203 19.25 -20.70 -2.90
N ALA A 204 18.39 -20.45 -1.91
CA ALA A 204 16.96 -20.76 -1.95
C ALA A 204 16.16 -20.03 -3.04
N PHE A 205 16.73 -18.97 -3.62
CA PHE A 205 16.08 -18.14 -4.64
C PHE A 205 16.47 -18.50 -6.07
N LYS A 206 17.32 -19.50 -6.28
CA LYS A 206 17.67 -20.01 -7.61
C LYS A 206 16.54 -20.89 -8.17
N CYS A 207 15.35 -20.31 -8.24
CA CYS A 207 14.10 -20.92 -8.70
C CYS A 207 13.35 -19.95 -9.61
N THR A 208 12.40 -20.49 -10.34
CA THR A 208 11.28 -19.79 -10.95
C THR A 208 10.09 -19.90 -10.02
N PHE A 209 9.60 -18.76 -9.52
CA PHE A 209 8.40 -18.69 -8.69
C PHE A 209 7.23 -18.17 -9.51
N VAL A 210 6.07 -18.83 -9.41
CA VAL A 210 4.91 -18.55 -10.25
C VAL A 210 3.64 -18.43 -9.43
N ALA A 211 2.79 -17.48 -9.80
CA ALA A 211 1.41 -17.40 -9.34
C ALA A 211 0.50 -17.35 -10.56
N ILE A 212 -0.36 -18.35 -10.70
CA ILE A 212 -1.32 -18.47 -11.81
C ILE A 212 -2.66 -17.89 -11.34
N ASN A 213 -3.22 -16.96 -12.11
CA ASN A 213 -4.54 -16.41 -11.84
C ASN A 213 -5.62 -17.37 -12.36
N MET A 214 -6.35 -17.99 -11.44
CA MET A 214 -7.38 -19.00 -11.74
C MET A 214 -8.82 -18.47 -11.79
N ASN A 215 -9.00 -17.16 -11.52
CA ASN A 215 -10.30 -16.49 -11.57
C ASN A 215 -10.81 -16.30 -13.00
#